data_AF-Q17C35-F1
#
_entry.id   AF-Q17C35-F1
#
_cell.length_a   1.000
_cell.length_b   1.000
_cell.length_c   1.000
_cell.angle_alpha   90.00
_cell.angle_beta   90.00
_cell.angle_gamma   90.00
#
_symmetry.space_group_name_H-M   'P 1'
#
loop_
_entity.id
_entity.type
_entity.pdbx_description
1 polymer ?
#
loop_
_entity_poly.entity_id
_entity_poly.type
_entity_poly.pdbx_seq_one_letter_code
_entity_poly.pdbx_strand_id
1 'polypeptide(L)'
;MSKSLVKKALALVEEGLSDAGKKSATSKDKKRKSDDSDIMPRHHKMVRYVGKKGHKEAKDVLRRSESLTVMEARKRIQNRKDNTEDNVRKLLLLSSADIGEEAGAKLVKRAQTGRYVVKADEFLDKKESKESVFDEEDFKKFEQELFCSVLNQ
;
A
#
# COMPACT_ATOMS: atom_id res chain seq x y z
N MET A 1 -3.29 44.21 45.02
CA MET A 1 -4.19 43.42 44.14
C MET A 1 -5.60 43.52 44.68
N SER A 2 -6.56 44.03 43.91
CA SER A 2 -7.94 44.19 44.39
C SER A 2 -8.67 42.85 44.42
N LYS A 3 -9.53 42.65 45.42
CA LYS A 3 -10.36 41.43 45.56
C LYS A 3 -11.25 41.19 44.33
N SER A 4 -11.66 42.26 43.63
CA SER A 4 -12.46 42.18 42.40
C SER A 4 -11.68 41.59 41.23
N LEU A 5 -10.38 41.87 41.12
CA LEU A 5 -9.54 41.32 40.06
C LEU A 5 -9.30 39.82 40.25
N VAL A 6 -9.08 39.38 41.49
CA VAL A 6 -8.90 37.95 41.83
C VAL A 6 -10.17 37.17 41.51
N LYS A 7 -11.35 37.71 41.84
CA LYS A 7 -12.64 37.08 41.50
C LYS A 7 -12.86 36.95 39.99
N LYS A 8 -12.49 37.97 39.21
CA LYS A 8 -12.58 37.92 37.73
C LYS A 8 -11.62 36.89 37.13
N ALA A 9 -10.39 36.81 37.64
CA ALA A 9 -9.41 35.82 37.18
C ALA A 9 -9.87 34.38 37.46
N LEU A 10 -10.46 34.12 38.63
CA LEU A 10 -11.01 32.80 38.96
C LEU A 10 -12.22 32.43 38.09
N ALA A 11 -13.12 33.38 37.83
CA ALA A 11 -14.27 33.14 36.95
C ALA A 11 -13.85 32.74 35.52
N LEU A 12 -12.83 33.39 34.96
CA LEU A 12 -12.29 33.05 33.63
C LEU A 12 -11.66 31.64 33.58
N VAL A 13 -11.03 31.21 34.69
CA VAL A 13 -10.46 29.87 34.81
C VAL A 13 -11.57 28.81 34.94
N GLU A 14 -12.62 29.08 35.71
CA GLU A 14 -13.75 28.18 35.86
C GLU A 14 -14.54 28.02 34.56
N GLU A 15 -14.77 29.11 33.81
CA GLU A 15 -15.46 29.07 32.51
C GLU A 15 -14.68 28.22 31.50
N GLY A 16 -13.36 28.42 31.40
CA GLY A 16 -12.48 27.64 30.52
C GLY A 16 -12.35 26.15 30.87
N LEU A 17 -12.63 25.77 32.12
CA LEU A 17 -12.65 24.36 32.56
C LEU A 17 -14.04 23.72 32.41
N SER A 18 -15.11 24.50 32.49
CA SER A 18 -16.50 24.00 32.39
C SER A 18 -16.91 23.59 30.98
N ASP A 19 -16.30 24.18 29.94
CA ASP A 19 -16.49 23.80 28.54
C ASP A 19 -15.77 22.50 28.13
N ALA A 20 -14.87 21.99 28.98
CA ALA A 20 -14.17 20.73 28.76
C ALA A 20 -14.96 19.48 29.22
N GLY A 21 -16.07 19.65 29.95
CA GLY A 21 -16.72 18.56 30.69
C GLY A 21 -18.17 18.21 30.32
N LYS A 22 -18.88 19.00 29.50
CA LYS A 22 -20.30 18.73 29.19
C LYS A 22 -20.61 18.89 27.70
N LYS A 23 -20.37 17.84 26.93
CA LYS A 23 -21.13 17.55 25.70
C LYS A 23 -21.71 16.15 25.81
N SER A 24 -22.95 16.15 26.32
CA SER A 24 -23.90 15.05 26.26
C SER A 24 -23.94 14.43 24.87
N ALA A 25 -24.07 13.10 24.86
CA ALA A 25 -24.33 12.27 23.70
C ALA A 25 -25.57 12.74 22.93
N THR A 26 -25.36 13.52 21.89
CA THR A 26 -26.24 13.57 20.72
C THR A 26 -25.35 13.46 19.51
N SER A 27 -25.37 12.29 18.88
CA SER A 27 -24.70 11.99 17.62
C SER A 27 -25.25 12.88 16.51
N LYS A 28 -24.76 14.11 16.42
CA LYS A 28 -24.70 14.82 15.15
C LYS A 28 -23.45 14.34 14.47
N ASP A 29 -23.62 13.44 13.51
CA ASP A 29 -22.61 13.10 12.52
C ASP A 29 -22.05 14.41 11.98
N LYS A 30 -20.86 14.79 12.49
CA LYS A 30 -19.99 15.70 11.77
C LYS A 30 -19.68 14.95 10.48
N LYS A 31 -20.43 15.25 9.41
CA LYS A 31 -20.07 14.95 8.04
C LYS A 31 -18.63 15.40 7.88
N ARG A 32 -17.69 14.47 8.04
CA ARG A 32 -16.32 14.63 7.59
C ARG A 32 -16.48 14.99 6.11
N LYS A 33 -15.83 16.07 5.68
CA LYS A 33 -15.83 16.46 4.27
C LYS A 33 -15.57 15.19 3.48
N SER A 34 -16.55 14.81 2.65
CA SER A 34 -16.44 13.63 1.80
C SER A 34 -15.14 13.78 1.03
N ASP A 35 -14.26 12.81 1.21
CA ASP A 35 -13.04 12.73 0.41
C ASP A 35 -13.49 12.73 -1.07
N ASP A 36 -12.77 13.41 -1.98
CA ASP A 36 -13.20 13.56 -3.38
C ASP A 36 -13.48 12.20 -4.09
N SER A 37 -12.97 11.11 -3.51
CA SER A 37 -13.25 9.74 -3.94
C SER A 37 -14.70 9.29 -3.70
N ASP A 38 -15.46 9.94 -2.82
CA ASP A 38 -16.88 9.67 -2.55
C ASP A 38 -17.84 10.38 -3.51
N ILE A 39 -17.34 11.23 -4.42
CA ILE A 39 -18.14 11.81 -5.50
C ILE A 39 -18.60 10.74 -6.50
N MET A 40 -17.80 9.70 -6.73
CA MET A 40 -18.13 8.70 -7.75
C MET A 40 -19.12 7.65 -7.21
N PRO A 41 -20.22 7.33 -7.92
CA PRO A 41 -21.15 6.29 -7.52
C PRO A 41 -20.47 4.92 -7.35
N ARG A 42 -20.91 4.12 -6.37
CA ARG A 42 -20.28 2.83 -6.02
C ARG A 42 -20.16 1.85 -7.19
N HIS A 43 -21.12 1.84 -8.11
CA HIS A 43 -21.12 0.93 -9.27
C HIS A 43 -20.09 1.30 -10.35
N HIS A 44 -19.55 2.53 -10.32
CA HIS A 44 -18.45 2.95 -11.21
C HIS A 44 -17.07 2.75 -10.56
N LYS A 45 -17.02 2.38 -9.26
CA LYS A 45 -15.75 2.17 -8.55
C LYS A 45 -15.19 0.78 -8.87
N MET A 46 -13.87 0.71 -9.06
CA MET A 46 -13.16 -0.56 -9.15
C MET A 46 -13.04 -1.19 -7.77
N VAL A 47 -13.89 -2.18 -7.50
CA VAL A 47 -13.96 -2.85 -6.20
C VAL A 47 -13.43 -4.27 -6.31
N ARG A 48 -12.55 -4.66 -5.39
CA ARG A 48 -12.12 -6.04 -5.18
C ARG A 48 -12.78 -6.60 -3.93
N TYR A 49 -13.42 -7.76 -4.06
CA TYR A 49 -13.95 -8.48 -2.92
C TYR A 49 -12.83 -9.27 -2.23
N VAL A 50 -12.54 -8.92 -0.99
CA VAL A 50 -11.51 -9.57 -0.17
C VAL A 50 -12.17 -10.27 1.00
N GLY A 51 -11.86 -11.56 1.20
CA GLY A 51 -12.38 -12.33 2.32
C GLY A 51 -12.60 -13.81 2.00
N LYS A 52 -12.99 -14.58 3.02
CA LYS A 52 -13.29 -16.01 2.90
C LYS A 52 -14.68 -16.21 2.29
N LYS A 53 -14.93 -17.40 1.73
CA LYS A 53 -16.24 -17.77 1.15
C LYS A 53 -17.33 -17.60 2.23
N GLY A 54 -18.22 -16.62 2.05
CA GLY A 54 -19.28 -16.26 3.00
C GLY A 54 -19.16 -14.85 3.61
N HIS A 55 -17.95 -14.33 3.79
CA HIS A 55 -17.70 -12.98 4.30
C HIS A 55 -16.73 -12.27 3.36
N LYS A 56 -17.27 -11.71 2.27
CA LYS A 56 -16.50 -10.91 1.31
C LYS A 56 -16.79 -9.44 1.56
N GLU A 57 -15.75 -8.68 1.91
CA GLU A 57 -15.83 -7.23 2.03
C GLU A 57 -15.42 -6.58 0.71
N ALA A 58 -16.22 -5.63 0.25
CA ALA A 58 -15.91 -4.78 -0.90
C ALA A 58 -14.81 -3.77 -0.52
N LYS A 59 -13.61 -3.93 -1.09
CA LYS A 59 -12.50 -2.98 -0.93
C LYS A 59 -12.22 -2.27 -2.25
N ASP A 60 -12.20 -0.94 -2.22
CA ASP A 60 -11.85 -0.12 -3.37
C ASP A 60 -10.37 -0.30 -3.70
N VAL A 61 -10.07 -0.59 -4.98
CA VAL A 61 -8.71 -0.84 -5.46
C VAL A 61 -7.95 0.46 -5.67
N LEU A 62 -8.65 1.54 -6.04
CA LEU A 62 -8.05 2.82 -6.39
C LEU A 62 -8.14 3.85 -5.25
N ARG A 63 -8.28 3.38 -4.01
CA ARG A 63 -8.36 4.26 -2.85
C ARG A 63 -7.06 5.06 -2.73
N ARG A 64 -7.18 6.39 -2.79
CA ARG A 64 -6.08 7.31 -2.47
C ARG A 64 -5.68 7.10 -1.00
N SER A 65 -4.38 7.07 -0.74
CA SER A 65 -3.88 7.06 0.64
C SER A 65 -4.33 8.34 1.33
N GLU A 66 -5.01 8.22 2.46
CA GLU A 66 -5.39 9.36 3.28
C GLU A 66 -4.14 10.19 3.61
N SER A 67 -4.22 11.50 3.40
CA SER A 67 -3.12 12.41 3.68
C SER A 67 -2.75 12.32 5.17
N LEU A 68 -1.52 11.90 5.47
CA LEU A 68 -1.04 11.71 6.82
C LEU A 68 -0.97 13.06 7.54
N THR A 69 -1.80 13.28 8.54
CA THR A 69 -1.73 14.50 9.34
C THR A 69 -0.51 14.45 10.26
N VAL A 70 0.13 15.60 10.53
CA VAL A 70 1.32 15.69 11.41
C VAL A 70 1.08 15.06 12.79
N MET A 71 -0.12 15.20 13.34
CA MET A 71 -0.51 14.56 14.61
C MET A 71 -0.49 13.03 14.54
N GLU A 72 -0.96 12.45 13.43
CA GLU A 72 -0.96 11.01 13.22
C GLU A 72 0.46 10.47 13.02
N ALA A 73 1.29 11.22 12.28
CA ALA A 73 2.71 10.92 12.15
C ALA A 73 3.40 10.87 13.51
N ARG A 74 3.17 11.88 14.36
CA ARG A 74 3.71 11.93 15.73
C ARG A 74 3.25 10.74 16.58
N LYS A 75 1.95 10.38 16.53
CA LYS A 75 1.43 9.20 17.22
C LYS A 75 2.07 7.90 16.74
N ARG A 76 2.28 7.74 15.42
CA ARG A 76 2.96 6.57 14.85
C ARG A 76 4.41 6.47 15.31
N ILE A 77 5.13 7.58 15.40
CA ILE A 77 6.51 7.62 15.91
C ILE A 77 6.55 7.27 17.40
N GLN A 78 5.63 7.82 18.20
CA GLN A 78 5.54 7.53 19.64
C GLN A 78 5.21 6.07 19.93
N ASN A 79 4.31 5.47 19.13
CA ASN A 79 3.91 4.07 19.28
C ASN A 79 4.88 3.10 18.60
N ARG A 80 5.94 3.60 17.94
CA ARG A 80 6.92 2.75 17.27
C ARG A 80 7.77 2.06 18.32
N LYS A 81 7.77 0.73 18.33
CA LYS A 81 8.66 -0.06 19.17
C LYS A 81 10.12 0.24 18.81
N ASP A 82 10.96 0.42 19.82
CA ASP A 82 12.40 0.48 19.62
C ASP A 82 12.89 -0.90 19.17
N ASN A 83 13.51 -0.95 18.00
CA ASN A 83 14.03 -2.16 17.39
C ASN A 83 15.56 -2.25 17.52
N THR A 84 16.19 -1.35 18.29
CA THR A 84 17.65 -1.24 18.37
C THR A 84 18.27 -2.55 18.89
N GLU A 85 17.77 -3.10 19.99
CA GLU A 85 18.27 -4.38 20.52
C GLU A 85 18.09 -5.54 19.53
N ASP A 86 16.92 -5.64 18.90
CA ASP A 86 16.63 -6.68 17.93
C ASP A 86 17.54 -6.57 16.69
N ASN A 87 17.87 -5.35 16.28
CA ASN A 87 18.81 -5.10 15.19
C ASN A 87 20.25 -5.46 15.60
N VAL A 88 20.68 -5.10 16.80
CA VAL A 88 22.01 -5.47 17.33
C VAL A 88 22.15 -6.98 17.39
N ARG A 89 21.13 -7.71 17.89
CA ARG A 89 21.12 -9.18 17.91
C ARG A 89 21.25 -9.77 16.50
N LYS A 90 20.51 -9.24 15.52
CA LYS A 90 20.60 -9.69 14.13
C LYS A 90 21.96 -9.42 13.51
N LEU A 91 22.54 -8.24 13.76
CA LEU A 91 23.86 -7.88 13.25
C LEU A 91 24.96 -8.75 13.87
N LEU A 92 24.89 -9.03 15.16
CA LEU A 92 25.81 -9.95 15.83
C LEU A 92 25.71 -11.35 15.22
N LEU A 93 24.48 -11.85 15.03
CA LEU A 93 24.25 -13.15 14.39
C LEU A 93 24.81 -13.20 12.96
N LEU A 94 24.65 -12.12 12.19
CA LEU A 94 25.23 -11.98 10.85
C LEU A 94 26.76 -11.92 10.89
N SER A 95 27.36 -11.27 11.90
CA SER A 95 28.81 -11.17 12.03
C SER A 95 29.48 -12.51 12.35
N SER A 96 28.76 -13.39 13.07
CA SER A 96 29.24 -14.74 13.37
C SER A 96 28.91 -15.77 12.28
N ALA A 97 28.03 -15.43 11.34
CA ALA A 97 27.62 -16.35 10.29
C ALA A 97 28.68 -16.39 9.20
N ASP A 98 29.20 -17.58 8.91
CA ASP A 98 30.13 -17.79 7.80
C ASP A 98 29.32 -17.82 6.49
N ILE A 99 29.17 -16.65 5.88
CA ILE A 99 28.46 -16.50 4.62
C ILE A 99 29.48 -16.78 3.52
N GLY A 100 29.39 -17.97 2.91
CA GLY A 100 30.28 -18.37 1.82
C GLY A 100 30.41 -17.29 0.73
N GLU A 101 31.60 -17.19 0.14
CA GLU A 101 32.03 -16.06 -0.70
C GLU A 101 31.03 -15.72 -1.83
N GLU A 102 30.45 -16.74 -2.48
CA GLU A 102 29.43 -16.54 -3.52
C GLU A 102 28.14 -15.90 -3.00
N ALA A 103 27.69 -16.29 -1.81
CA ALA A 103 26.50 -15.75 -1.19
C ALA A 103 26.74 -14.31 -0.69
N GLY A 104 27.94 -14.05 -0.15
CA GLY A 104 28.40 -12.72 0.23
C GLY A 104 28.41 -11.77 -0.97
N ALA A 105 29.00 -12.19 -2.09
CA ALA A 105 29.04 -11.40 -3.32
C ALA A 105 27.64 -11.07 -3.86
N LYS A 106 26.70 -12.03 -3.83
CA LYS A 106 25.29 -11.79 -4.21
C LYS A 106 24.61 -10.79 -3.29
N LEU A 107 24.87 -10.87 -1.98
CA LEU A 107 24.29 -9.99 -0.98
C LEU A 107 24.78 -8.54 -1.14
N VAL A 108 26.07 -8.35 -1.40
CA VAL A 108 26.66 -7.03 -1.70
C VAL A 108 26.08 -6.44 -2.98
N LYS A 109 26.03 -7.22 -4.08
CA LYS A 109 25.43 -6.77 -5.35
C LYS A 109 23.96 -6.37 -5.18
N ARG A 110 23.20 -7.13 -4.38
CA ARG A 110 21.82 -6.81 -4.03
C ARG A 110 21.70 -5.52 -3.22
N ALA A 111 22.57 -5.31 -2.23
CA ALA A 111 22.56 -4.09 -1.41
C ALA A 111 22.82 -2.83 -2.25
N GLN A 112 23.73 -2.91 -3.22
CA GLN A 112 24.03 -1.81 -4.14
C GLN A 112 22.88 -1.52 -5.13
N THR A 113 22.28 -2.57 -5.69
CA THR A 113 21.25 -2.43 -6.74
C THR A 113 19.83 -2.27 -6.20
N GLY A 114 19.60 -2.59 -4.92
CA GLY A 114 18.29 -2.58 -4.28
C GLY A 114 17.33 -3.66 -4.77
N ARG A 115 17.78 -4.59 -5.63
CA ARG A 115 16.97 -5.66 -6.23
C ARG A 115 17.63 -7.01 -6.01
N TYR A 116 16.83 -8.08 -5.97
CA TYR A 116 17.39 -9.43 -5.99
C TYR A 116 18.22 -9.62 -7.25
N VAL A 117 19.42 -10.18 -7.09
CA VAL A 117 20.22 -10.65 -8.22
C VAL A 117 19.53 -11.91 -8.74
N VAL A 118 18.56 -11.70 -9.62
CA VAL A 118 18.03 -12.75 -10.46
C VAL A 118 19.17 -13.18 -11.37
N LYS A 119 19.50 -14.47 -11.40
CA LYS A 119 20.41 -14.99 -12.41
C LYS A 119 19.78 -14.70 -13.76
N ALA A 120 20.40 -13.83 -14.56
CA ALA A 120 19.90 -13.48 -15.89
C ALA A 120 19.70 -14.76 -16.74
N ASP A 121 20.53 -15.76 -16.51
CA ASP A 121 20.55 -17.06 -17.16
C ASP A 121 19.20 -17.80 -17.02
N GLU A 122 18.59 -17.83 -15.83
CA GLU A 122 17.31 -18.52 -15.60
C GLU A 122 16.12 -17.94 -16.39
N PHE A 123 16.24 -16.70 -16.87
CA PHE A 123 15.24 -16.03 -17.69
C PHE A 123 15.56 -16.05 -19.19
N LEU A 124 16.83 -16.23 -19.55
CA LEU A 124 17.28 -16.37 -20.93
C LEU A 124 17.11 -17.81 -21.43
N ASP A 125 17.43 -18.80 -20.60
CA ASP A 125 17.31 -20.24 -20.93
C ASP A 125 15.87 -20.67 -21.24
N LYS A 126 14.86 -19.92 -20.76
CA LYS A 126 13.43 -20.21 -21.01
C LYS A 126 12.91 -19.66 -22.34
N LYS A 127 13.73 -18.92 -23.10
CA LYS A 127 13.29 -18.28 -24.35
C LYS A 127 13.64 -19.08 -25.60
N GLU A 128 14.47 -20.12 -25.51
CA GLU A 128 15.10 -20.72 -26.69
C GLU A 128 14.28 -21.81 -27.41
N SER A 129 13.06 -22.13 -26.98
CA SER A 129 12.28 -23.19 -27.67
C SER A 129 10.77 -22.99 -27.59
N LYS A 130 10.29 -21.81 -27.99
CA LYS A 130 8.88 -21.71 -28.42
C LYS A 130 8.85 -22.03 -29.91
N GLU A 131 8.73 -23.31 -30.24
CA GLU A 131 8.31 -23.74 -31.57
C GLU A 131 7.01 -22.99 -31.90
N SER A 132 6.95 -22.42 -33.11
CA SER A 132 5.73 -21.77 -33.59
C SER A 132 4.60 -22.79 -33.54
N VAL A 133 3.45 -22.40 -32.99
CA VAL A 133 2.26 -23.26 -32.94
C VAL A 133 1.63 -23.42 -34.34
N PHE A 134 2.01 -22.58 -35.30
CA PHE A 134 1.52 -22.60 -36.67
C PHE A 134 2.49 -23.31 -37.59
N ASP A 135 1.95 -24.26 -38.35
CA ASP A 135 2.66 -25.02 -39.38
C ASP A 135 2.48 -24.37 -40.77
N GLU A 136 3.34 -24.70 -41.73
CA GLU A 136 3.28 -24.17 -43.11
C GLU A 136 1.94 -24.46 -43.82
N GLU A 137 1.24 -25.52 -43.40
CA GLU A 137 -0.10 -25.85 -43.91
C GLU A 137 -1.19 -24.88 -43.43
N ASP A 138 -1.05 -24.33 -42.23
CA ASP A 138 -2.00 -23.37 -41.68
C ASP A 138 -1.90 -22.04 -42.41
N PHE A 139 -0.69 -21.63 -42.80
CA PHE A 139 -0.49 -20.45 -43.65
C PHE A 139 -1.13 -20.62 -45.04
N LYS A 140 -1.05 -21.81 -45.64
CA LYS A 140 -1.70 -22.09 -46.94
C LYS A 140 -3.23 -22.05 -46.84
N LYS A 141 -3.81 -22.59 -45.77
CA LYS A 141 -5.26 -22.51 -45.52
C LYS A 141 -5.71 -21.06 -45.31
N PHE A 142 -4.94 -20.30 -44.54
CA PHE A 142 -5.20 -18.88 -44.31
C PHE A 142 -5.18 -18.09 -45.62
N GLU A 143 -4.19 -18.29 -46.49
CA GLU A 143 -4.13 -17.65 -47.81
C GLU A 143 -5.36 -17.96 -48.65
N GLN A 144 -5.77 -19.23 -48.70
CA GLN A 144 -6.96 -19.66 -49.45
C GLN A 144 -8.24 -18.99 -48.94
N GLU A 145 -8.44 -18.94 -47.62
CA GLU A 145 -9.59 -18.23 -47.02
C GLU A 145 -9.58 -16.74 -47.34
N LEU A 146 -8.40 -16.12 -47.32
CA LEU A 146 -8.22 -14.71 -47.65
C LEU A 146 -8.62 -14.43 -49.11
N PHE A 147 -8.15 -15.24 -50.06
CA PHE A 147 -8.53 -15.11 -51.47
C PHE A 147 -10.01 -15.42 -51.71
N CYS A 148 -10.59 -16.43 -51.04
CA CYS A 148 -12.02 -16.72 -51.15
C CYS A 148 -12.89 -15.61 -50.53
N SER A 149 -12.43 -14.93 -49.49
CA SER A 149 -13.17 -13.82 -48.88
C SER A 149 -13.15 -12.55 -49.73
N VAL A 150 -12.05 -12.29 -50.43
CA VAL A 150 -11.88 -11.13 -51.33
C VAL A 150 -12.66 -11.31 -52.64
N LEU A 151 -12.82 -12.54 -53.13
CA LEU A 151 -13.60 -12.82 -54.34
C LEU A 151 -15.13 -12.79 -54.15
N ASN A 152 -15.59 -12.87 -52.89
CA ASN A 152 -17.01 -12.89 -52.52
C ASN A 152 -17.52 -11.53 -51.99
N GLN A 153 -16.74 -10.45 -52.16
CA GLN A 153 -17.15 -9.05 -52.00
C GLN A 153 -17.35 -8.40 -53.37
#